data_AF-A0A7V9MU12-F1
#
_entry.id   AF-A0A7V9MU12-F1
#
_cell.length_a   1.000
_cell.length_b   1.000
_cell.length_c   1.000
_cell.angle_alpha   90.00
_cell.angle_beta   90.00
_cell.angle_gamma   90.00
#
_symmetry.space_group_name_H-M   'P 1'
#
loop_
_entity.id
_entity.type
_entity.pdbx_description
1 polymer ?
#
loop_
_entity_poly.entity_id
_entity_poly.type
_entity_poly.pdbx_seq_one_letter_code
_entity_poly.pdbx_strand_id
1 'polypeptide(L)'
;AKRARQTSVRALRNRRVLTHLRGLAKRAGAGGETRDVNDVRALISAVDKAAKRGIIHKNAAKRRKARLHKALAAGSAKSAE
;
A
#
# COMPACT_ATOMS: atom_id res chain seq x y z
N ALA A 1 -1.60 -24.19 -23.10
CA ALA A 1 -1.21 -24.66 -21.75
C ALA A 1 -0.11 -23.84 -21.03
N LYS A 2 1.03 -23.49 -21.65
CA LYS A 2 2.18 -22.83 -20.98
C LYS A 2 1.83 -21.49 -20.29
N ARG A 3 1.11 -20.60 -20.99
CA ARG A 3 0.72 -19.29 -20.45
C ARG A 3 -0.17 -19.42 -19.21
N ALA A 4 -1.13 -20.35 -19.20
CA ALA A 4 -1.98 -20.61 -18.04
C ALA A 4 -1.16 -21.00 -16.78
N ARG A 5 -0.19 -21.91 -16.94
CA ARG A 5 0.74 -22.30 -15.86
C ARG A 5 1.59 -21.14 -15.36
N GLN A 6 2.07 -20.27 -16.27
CA GLN A 6 2.83 -19.09 -15.87
C GLN A 6 1.96 -18.07 -15.12
N THR A 7 0.73 -17.86 -15.58
CA THR A 7 -0.22 -16.94 -14.97
C THR A 7 -0.59 -17.38 -13.56
N SER A 8 -0.85 -18.67 -13.32
CA SER A 8 -1.18 -19.17 -11.96
C SER A 8 -0.03 -18.91 -10.98
N VAL A 9 1.21 -19.19 -11.38
CA VAL A 9 2.39 -18.93 -10.55
C VAL A 9 2.58 -17.43 -10.28
N ARG A 10 2.42 -16.58 -11.29
CA ARG A 10 2.48 -15.11 -11.12
C ARG A 10 1.37 -14.59 -10.22
N ALA A 11 0.15 -15.11 -10.37
CA ALA A 11 -1.01 -14.72 -9.57
C ALA A 11 -0.79 -15.02 -8.08
N LEU A 12 -0.25 -16.19 -7.73
CA LEU A 12 0.07 -16.53 -6.34
C LEU A 12 1.11 -15.59 -5.72
N ARG A 13 2.17 -15.25 -6.48
CA ARG A 13 3.18 -14.27 -6.02
C ARG A 13 2.59 -12.89 -5.83
N ASN A 14 1.80 -12.42 -6.80
CA ASN A 14 1.14 -11.12 -6.74
C ASN A 14 0.12 -11.06 -5.59
N ARG A 15 -0.60 -12.15 -5.33
CA ARG A 15 -1.56 -12.25 -4.21
C ARG A 15 -0.88 -11.95 -2.88
N ARG A 16 0.30 -12.54 -2.60
CA ARG A 16 1.06 -12.28 -1.36
C ARG A 16 1.46 -10.81 -1.20
N VAL A 17 1.90 -10.17 -2.28
CA VAL A 17 2.26 -8.73 -2.26
C VAL A 17 1.02 -7.88 -2.02
N LEU A 18 -0.09 -8.18 -2.70
CA LEU A 18 -1.34 -7.42 -2.55
C LEU A 18 -1.95 -7.57 -1.15
N THR A 19 -1.93 -8.76 -0.55
CA THR A 19 -2.40 -8.97 0.82
C THR A 19 -1.54 -8.23 1.84
N HIS A 20 -0.21 -8.29 1.68
CA HIS A 20 0.71 -7.54 2.53
C HIS A 20 0.47 -6.01 2.45
N LEU A 21 0.27 -5.47 1.25
CA LEU A 21 -0.08 -4.05 1.07
C LEU A 21 -1.40 -3.68 1.75
N ARG A 22 -2.41 -4.55 1.71
CA ARG A 22 -3.70 -4.32 2.40
C ARG A 22 -3.52 -4.33 3.93
N GLY A 23 -2.72 -5.25 4.45
CA GLY A 23 -2.39 -5.30 5.88
C GLY A 23 -1.67 -4.05 6.36
N LEU A 24 -0.63 -3.61 5.64
CA LEU A 24 0.07 -2.35 5.92
C LEU A 24 -0.86 -1.13 5.81
N ALA A 25 -1.74 -1.09 4.81
CA ALA A 25 -2.71 -0.01 4.67
C ALA A 25 -3.71 0.03 5.83
N LYS A 26 -4.11 -1.13 6.38
CA LYS A 26 -4.95 -1.20 7.59
C LYS A 26 -4.20 -0.68 8.80
N ARG A 27 -2.94 -1.08 9.00
CA ARG A 27 -2.11 -0.62 10.14
C ARG A 27 -1.85 0.89 10.08
N ALA A 28 -1.51 1.42 8.91
CA ALA A 28 -1.32 2.85 8.70
C ALA A 28 -2.63 3.67 8.62
N GLY A 29 -3.79 3.02 8.46
CA GLY A 29 -5.09 3.65 8.25
C GLY A 29 -6.06 3.52 9.43
N ALA A 30 -5.88 2.55 10.31
CA ALA A 30 -6.70 2.37 11.50
C ALA A 30 -6.53 3.60 12.40
N GLY A 31 -7.62 4.35 12.57
CA GLY A 31 -7.68 5.58 13.37
C GLY A 31 -7.60 5.30 14.86
N GLY A 32 -6.44 4.85 15.33
CA GLY A 32 -6.04 4.98 16.73
C GLY A 32 -5.05 6.13 16.87
N GLU A 33 -5.11 6.82 18.00
CA GLU A 33 -4.32 7.99 18.45
C GLU A 33 -2.83 8.00 18.02
N THR A 34 -2.22 6.84 17.79
CA THR A 34 -0.80 6.69 17.46
C THR A 34 -0.61 5.97 16.13
N ARG A 35 -0.53 6.74 15.04
CA ARG A 35 0.02 6.23 13.76
C ARG A 35 1.53 6.07 13.90
N ASP A 36 2.02 4.84 13.86
CA ASP A 36 3.47 4.60 13.80
C ASP A 36 4.02 5.12 12.46
N VAL A 37 4.91 6.10 12.55
CA VAL A 37 5.62 6.69 11.41
C VAL A 37 6.35 5.60 10.60
N ASN A 38 6.80 4.54 11.26
CA ASN A 38 7.46 3.42 10.60
C ASN A 38 6.51 2.63 9.69
N ASP A 39 5.24 2.48 10.08
CA ASP A 39 4.23 1.77 9.28
C ASP A 39 3.83 2.55 8.03
N VAL A 40 3.75 3.87 8.17
CA VAL A 40 3.51 4.78 7.04
C VAL A 40 4.67 4.70 6.04
N ARG A 41 5.91 4.76 6.52
CA ARG A 41 7.12 4.62 5.69
C ARG A 41 7.19 3.25 5.02
N ALA A 42 6.89 2.19 5.76
CA ALA A 42 6.86 0.82 5.24
C ALA A 42 5.80 0.67 4.14
N LEU A 43 4.61 1.24 4.31
CA LEU A 43 3.56 1.24 3.30
C LEU A 43 3.98 1.97 2.03
N ILE A 44 4.57 3.16 2.14
CA ILE A 44 5.05 3.93 0.97
C ILE A 44 6.11 3.11 0.21
N SER A 45 7.10 2.57 0.92
CA SER A 45 8.15 1.74 0.32
C SER A 45 7.58 0.51 -0.38
N ALA A 46 6.62 -0.19 0.25
CA ALA A 46 6.00 -1.37 -0.31
C ALA A 46 5.18 -1.06 -1.57
N VAL A 47 4.45 0.08 -1.59
CA VAL A 47 3.69 0.54 -2.75
C VAL A 47 4.62 0.82 -3.93
N ASP A 48 5.72 1.53 -3.69
CA ASP A 48 6.66 1.88 -4.76
C ASP A 48 7.41 0.65 -5.29
N LYS A 49 7.79 -0.29 -4.41
CA LYS A 49 8.36 -1.59 -4.83
C LYS A 49 7.37 -2.41 -5.67
N ALA A 50 6.09 -2.43 -5.31
CA ALA A 50 5.07 -3.13 -6.08
C ALA A 50 4.84 -2.50 -7.46
N ALA A 51 4.94 -1.17 -7.57
CA ALA A 51 4.86 -0.46 -8.85
C ALA A 51 6.07 -0.74 -9.73
N LYS A 52 7.30 -0.70 -9.17
CA LYS A 52 8.54 -1.02 -9.88
C LYS A 52 8.54 -2.44 -10.44
N ARG A 53 7.95 -3.39 -9.70
CA ARG A 53 7.78 -4.79 -10.14
C ARG A 53 6.62 -5.01 -11.13
N GLY A 54 5.85 -3.97 -11.48
CA GLY A 54 4.70 -4.07 -12.38
C GLY A 54 3.49 -4.79 -11.80
N ILE A 55 3.44 -5.02 -10.49
CA ILE A 55 2.32 -5.70 -9.81
C ILE A 55 1.13 -4.75 -9.68
N ILE A 56 1.39 -3.46 -9.44
CA ILE A 56 0.39 -2.39 -9.46
C ILE A 56 0.75 -1.37 -10.53
N HIS A 57 -0.26 -0.80 -11.17
CA HIS A 57 -0.03 0.25 -12.16
C HIS A 57 0.51 1.53 -11.51
N LYS A 58 1.38 2.27 -12.21
CA LYS A 58 1.98 3.54 -11.75
C LYS A 58 0.94 4.54 -11.22
N ASN A 59 -0.20 4.65 -11.90
CA ASN A 59 -1.28 5.55 -11.46
C ASN A 59 -1.99 5.04 -10.20
N ALA A 60 -2.11 3.71 -10.03
CA ALA A 60 -2.67 3.15 -8.81
C ALA A 60 -1.75 3.41 -7.61
N ALA A 61 -0.43 3.33 -7.79
CA ALA A 61 0.55 3.69 -6.78
C ALA A 61 0.46 5.18 -6.41
N LYS A 62 0.45 6.09 -7.41
CA LYS A 62 0.28 7.54 -7.21
C LYS A 62 -0.99 7.85 -6.43
N ARG A 63 -2.14 7.27 -6.81
CA ARG A 63 -3.42 7.46 -6.09
C ARG A 63 -3.35 6.97 -4.64
N ARG A 64 -2.70 5.84 -4.38
CA ARG A 64 -2.54 5.31 -3.02
C ARG A 64 -1.69 6.24 -2.15
N LYS A 65 -0.57 6.74 -2.67
CA LYS A 65 0.28 7.72 -1.96
C LYS A 65 -0.47 9.03 -1.70
N ALA A 66 -1.15 9.57 -2.71
CA ALA A 66 -1.93 10.81 -2.55
C ALA A 66 -3.01 10.68 -1.46
N ARG A 67 -3.74 9.56 -1.41
CA ARG A 67 -4.73 9.31 -0.34
C ARG A 67 -4.09 9.20 1.04
N LEU A 68 -2.94 8.54 1.14
CA LEU A 68 -2.19 8.43 2.39
C LEU A 68 -1.76 9.82 2.90
N HIS A 69 -1.17 10.65 2.04
CA HIS A 69 -0.77 12.00 2.42
C HIS A 69 -1.96 12.87 2.84
N LYS A 70 -3.09 12.81 2.13
CA LYS A 70 -4.33 13.50 2.53
C LYS A 70 -4.81 13.04 3.90
N ALA A 71 -4.79 11.73 4.16
CA ALA A 71 -5.21 11.17 5.44
C ALA A 71 -4.24 11.54 6.59
N LEU A 72 -2.96 11.75 6.31
CA LEU A 72 -1.98 12.24 7.29
C LEU A 72 -2.22 13.72 7.61
N ALA A 73 -2.39 14.56 6.59
CA ALA A 73 -2.68 15.98 6.77
C ALA A 73 -4.01 16.24 7.49
N ALA A 74 -5.05 15.45 7.19
CA ALA A 74 -6.31 15.53 7.92
C ALA A 74 -6.21 15.03 9.37
N GLY A 75 -5.29 14.10 9.65
CA GLY A 75 -5.03 13.62 11.01
C GLY A 75 -4.29 14.65 11.86
N SER A 76 -3.29 15.33 11.29
CA SER A 76 -2.56 16.40 12.00
C SER A 76 -3.43 17.63 12.28
N ALA A 77 -4.42 17.91 11.43
CA ALA A 77 -5.36 19.01 11.67
C ALA A 77 -6.30 18.72 12.86
N LYS A 78 -6.67 17.45 13.10
CA LYS A 78 -7.54 17.05 14.22
C LYS A 78 -6.86 16.98 15.59
N SER A 79 -5.52 16.95 15.64
CA SER A 79 -4.76 16.99 16.90
C SER A 79 -4.37 18.41 17.34
N ALA A 80 -4.67 19.42 16.51
CA ALA A 80 -4.30 20.82 16.76
C ALA A 80 -5.50 21.71 17.17
N GLU A 81 -6.68 21.10 17.30
CA GLU A 81 -7.93 21.71 17.79
C GLU A 81 -8.37 20.97 19.05
#